data_AF-A0A2K3NHJ3-F1
#
_entry.id   AF-A0A2K3NHJ3-F1
#
_cell.length_a   1.000
_cell.length_b   1.000
_cell.length_c   1.000
_cell.angle_alpha   90.00
_cell.angle_beta   90.00
_cell.angle_gamma   90.00
#
_symmetry.space_group_name_H-M   'P 1'
#
loop_
_entity.id
_entity.type
_entity.pdbx_description
1 polymer ?
#
loop_
_entity_poly.entity_id
_entity_poly.type
_entity_poly.pdbx_seq_one_letter_code
_entity_poly.pdbx_strand_id
1 'polypeptide(L)'
;MGNKLGRRRQVVDEKYTRPQGLYNHKDVDQKKLRKLILESKLAPCYPGDEETACDREECPICFLMKVPNSTRPTHIRCPFCKTANYAVEYRGVKSKEEKGLEQIEEQRVIEAKIRMRKQELQDEEERMHKRLEVSSSNVNVAVADVEYSSNAVAESSSSAIEPDEIVSSQDSCATPMVRPSPATRAN
;
A
#
# COMPACT_ATOMS: atom_id res chain seq x y z
N MET A 1 10.18 16.82 23.84
CA MET A 1 9.84 16.63 25.26
C MET A 1 9.28 15.23 25.43
N GLY A 2 10.04 14.32 26.07
CA GLY A 2 9.64 12.92 26.23
C GLY A 2 8.72 12.74 27.43
N ASN A 3 7.54 12.16 27.23
CA ASN A 3 6.63 11.79 28.31
C ASN A 3 7.27 10.64 29.10
N LYS A 4 7.87 10.96 30.25
CA LYS A 4 8.26 9.96 31.24
C LYS A 4 6.99 9.44 31.91
N LEU A 5 6.34 8.45 31.30
CA LEU A 5 5.34 7.64 31.98
C LEU A 5 6.06 6.84 33.07
N GLY A 6 6.24 7.44 34.23
CA GLY A 6 6.58 6.71 35.44
C GLY A 6 5.45 5.72 35.69
N ARG A 7 5.58 4.49 35.20
CA ARG A 7 4.68 3.39 35.57
C ARG A 7 4.83 3.23 37.07
N ARG A 8 3.86 3.74 37.83
CA ARG A 8 3.69 3.44 39.25
C ARG A 8 3.74 1.92 39.36
N ARG A 9 4.75 1.37 40.05
CA ARG A 9 4.89 -0.09 40.21
C ARG A 9 3.56 -0.61 40.75
N GLN A 10 2.88 -1.43 39.96
CA GLN A 10 1.65 -2.06 40.41
C GLN A 10 2.03 -3.02 41.53
N VAL A 11 1.43 -2.81 42.70
CA VAL A 11 1.55 -3.76 43.80
C VAL A 11 0.67 -4.94 43.44
N VAL A 12 1.28 -6.01 42.95
CA VAL A 12 0.61 -7.27 42.62
C VAL A 12 0.68 -8.17 43.84
N ASP A 13 -0.46 -8.66 44.30
CA ASP A 13 -0.53 -9.60 45.41
C ASP A 13 0.12 -10.94 45.03
N GLU A 14 0.77 -11.60 45.99
CA GLU A 14 1.59 -12.81 45.78
C GLU A 14 0.78 -13.93 45.11
N LYS A 15 -0.50 -14.05 45.45
CA LYS A 15 -1.44 -15.04 44.89
C LYS A 15 -1.63 -14.92 43.37
N TYR A 16 -1.40 -13.73 42.80
CA TYR A 16 -1.50 -13.48 41.36
C TYR A 16 -0.15 -13.57 40.65
N THR A 17 0.90 -14.05 41.33
CA THR A 17 2.22 -14.27 40.72
C THR A 17 2.48 -15.73 40.36
N ARG A 18 1.50 -16.60 40.64
CA ARG A 18 1.58 -18.05 40.46
C ARG A 18 0.49 -18.51 39.48
N PRO A 19 0.77 -19.46 38.58
CA PRO A 19 -0.23 -20.05 37.71
C PRO A 19 -1.37 -20.65 38.52
N GLN A 20 -2.59 -20.40 38.06
CA GLN A 20 -3.83 -20.90 38.67
C GLN A 20 -4.49 -21.88 37.69
N GLY A 21 -5.29 -22.81 38.20
CA GLY A 21 -6.08 -23.73 37.38
C GLY A 21 -5.62 -25.18 37.41
N LEU A 22 -6.19 -25.97 36.49
CA LEU A 22 -6.13 -27.44 36.48
C LEU A 22 -4.90 -28.01 35.76
N TYR A 23 -4.19 -27.19 34.98
CA TYR A 23 -3.04 -27.64 34.20
C TYR A 23 -1.75 -27.62 35.03
N ASN A 24 -0.98 -28.70 34.92
CA ASN A 24 0.25 -28.86 35.69
C ASN A 24 1.42 -28.18 34.98
N HIS A 25 1.87 -27.04 35.50
CA HIS A 25 2.94 -26.21 34.92
C HIS A 25 4.33 -26.65 35.39
N LYS A 26 4.74 -27.89 35.07
CA LYS A 26 6.02 -28.48 35.50
C LYS A 26 7.25 -27.77 34.91
N ASP A 27 7.11 -27.16 33.73
CA ASP A 27 8.21 -26.52 33.01
C ASP A 27 8.31 -25.00 33.27
N VAL A 28 7.47 -24.47 34.14
CA VAL A 28 7.44 -23.03 34.45
C VAL A 28 8.28 -22.74 35.69
N ASP A 29 9.39 -22.04 35.51
CA ASP A 29 10.16 -21.48 36.63
C ASP A 29 9.37 -20.37 37.31
N GLN A 30 8.76 -20.72 38.44
CA GLN A 30 7.93 -19.84 39.28
C GLN A 30 8.69 -18.59 39.74
N LYS A 31 10.02 -18.68 39.95
CA LYS A 31 10.82 -17.53 40.39
C LYS A 31 10.99 -16.53 39.25
N LYS A 32 11.27 -17.03 38.04
CA LYS A 32 11.38 -16.21 36.84
C LYS A 32 10.05 -15.57 36.48
N LEU A 33 8.96 -16.32 36.55
CA LEU A 33 7.60 -15.82 36.32
C LEU A 33 7.24 -14.69 37.28
N ARG A 34 7.39 -14.90 38.59
CA ARG A 34 7.12 -13.87 39.61
C ARG A 34 7.95 -12.61 39.40
N LYS A 35 9.24 -12.75 39.07
CA LYS A 35 10.12 -11.61 38.76
C LYS A 35 9.61 -10.82 37.55
N LEU A 36 9.21 -11.50 36.47
CA LEU A 36 8.69 -10.86 35.28
C LEU A 36 7.35 -10.12 35.53
N ILE A 37 6.49 -10.68 36.38
CA ILE A 37 5.21 -10.04 36.77
C ILE A 37 5.48 -8.76 37.60
N LEU A 38 6.36 -8.83 38.61
CA LEU A 38 6.70 -7.67 39.44
C LEU A 38 7.47 -6.58 38.67
N GLU A 39 8.24 -6.97 37.65
CA GLU A 39 8.89 -6.05 36.71
C GLU A 39 7.92 -5.50 35.65
N SER A 40 6.64 -5.87 35.69
CA SER A 40 5.62 -5.50 34.69
C SER A 40 5.98 -5.90 33.26
N LYS A 41 6.80 -6.94 33.10
CA LYS A 41 7.14 -7.57 31.81
C LYS A 41 6.15 -8.66 31.42
N LEU A 42 5.43 -9.21 32.40
CA LEU A 42 4.30 -10.12 32.23
C LEU A 42 3.11 -9.62 33.05
N ALA A 43 1.90 -9.95 32.59
CA ALA A 43 0.68 -9.67 33.32
C ALA A 43 0.53 -10.62 34.53
N PRO A 44 -0.10 -10.18 35.63
CA PRO A 44 -0.45 -11.07 36.74
C PRO A 44 -1.38 -12.21 36.32
N CYS A 45 -1.28 -13.34 37.01
CA CYS A 45 -2.15 -14.50 36.86
C CYS A 45 -3.49 -14.28 37.58
N TYR A 46 -4.33 -13.38 37.09
CA TYR A 46 -5.70 -13.26 37.60
C TYR A 46 -6.55 -14.46 37.14
N PRO A 47 -7.47 -14.95 37.98
CA PRO A 47 -8.44 -15.96 37.56
C PRO A 47 -9.33 -15.40 36.44
N GLY A 48 -9.76 -16.28 35.53
CA GLY A 48 -10.82 -15.94 34.59
C GLY A 48 -12.11 -15.65 35.35
N ASP A 49 -12.92 -14.73 34.83
CA ASP A 49 -14.27 -14.47 35.33
C ASP A 49 -15.26 -15.34 34.55
N GLU A 50 -16.07 -16.12 35.27
CA GLU A 50 -17.08 -17.04 34.71
C GLU A 50 -18.46 -16.35 34.60
N GLU A 51 -18.58 -15.06 34.94
CA GLU A 51 -19.79 -14.29 34.62
C GLU A 51 -19.93 -14.20 33.09
N THR A 52 -20.70 -15.13 32.55
CA THR A 52 -21.33 -15.06 31.23
C THR A 52 -22.23 -13.82 31.24
N ALA A 53 -21.65 -12.67 30.94
CA ALA A 53 -22.40 -11.47 30.66
C ALA A 53 -23.18 -11.72 29.36
N CYS A 54 -24.41 -12.22 29.52
CA CYS A 54 -25.31 -12.69 28.47
C CYS A 54 -25.65 -11.65 27.38
N ASP A 55 -25.15 -10.41 27.47
CA ASP A 55 -25.52 -9.31 26.58
C ASP A 55 -24.32 -8.48 26.07
N ARG A 56 -23.07 -8.96 26.21
CA ARG A 56 -21.90 -8.16 25.78
C ARG A 56 -21.35 -8.68 24.46
N GLU A 57 -21.82 -8.10 23.36
CA GLU A 57 -21.24 -8.27 22.03
C GLU A 57 -19.78 -7.76 22.06
N GLU A 58 -18.85 -8.69 22.17
CA GLU A 58 -17.43 -8.40 22.12
C GLU A 58 -17.04 -7.99 20.69
N CYS A 59 -16.21 -6.95 20.54
CA CYS A 59 -15.76 -6.58 19.21
C CYS A 59 -14.83 -7.68 18.65
N PRO A 60 -15.18 -8.36 17.53
CA PRO A 60 -14.40 -9.49 17.01
C PRO A 60 -13.00 -9.11 16.51
N ILE A 61 -12.71 -7.81 16.43
CA ILE A 61 -11.42 -7.27 15.99
C ILE A 61 -10.49 -6.98 17.17
N CYS A 62 -11.03 -6.48 18.30
CA CYS A 62 -10.20 -5.98 19.40
C CYS A 62 -10.49 -6.59 20.77
N PHE A 63 -11.43 -7.54 20.87
CA PHE A 63 -11.75 -8.27 22.12
C PHE A 63 -12.10 -7.34 23.30
N LEU A 64 -12.58 -6.13 23.01
CA LEU A 64 -12.97 -5.16 24.02
C LEU A 64 -14.49 -5.19 24.20
N MET A 65 -14.91 -5.44 25.44
CA MET A 65 -16.30 -5.44 25.87
C MET A 65 -16.94 -4.05 25.63
N LYS A 66 -17.99 -3.99 24.81
CA LYS A 66 -18.76 -2.76 24.61
C LYS A 66 -19.61 -2.51 25.87
N VAL A 67 -19.46 -1.35 26.49
CA VAL A 67 -20.23 -0.98 27.69
C VAL A 67 -21.67 -0.64 27.28
N PRO A 68 -22.70 -1.37 27.77
CA PRO A 68 -24.08 -1.24 27.28
C PRO A 68 -24.79 0.07 27.69
N ASN A 69 -24.14 0.96 28.45
CA ASN A 69 -24.73 2.23 28.91
C ASN A 69 -24.13 3.48 28.24
N SER A 70 -23.36 3.33 27.16
CA SER A 70 -23.00 4.49 26.35
C SER A 70 -24.16 4.80 25.40
N THR A 71 -24.96 5.82 25.73
CA THR A 71 -25.97 6.46 24.85
C THR A 71 -25.38 7.08 23.57
N ARG A 72 -24.15 6.72 23.18
CA ARG A 72 -23.51 7.18 21.95
C ARG A 72 -23.26 6.00 21.00
N PRO A 73 -24.24 5.66 20.14
CA PRO A 73 -24.04 4.79 18.99
C PRO A 73 -23.07 5.34 17.91
N THR A 74 -22.43 6.51 18.10
CA THR A 74 -21.93 7.32 16.97
C THR A 74 -20.44 7.67 17.00
N HIS A 75 -19.66 7.14 17.93
CA HIS A 75 -18.27 7.60 18.10
C HIS A 75 -17.21 6.77 17.35
N ILE A 76 -17.54 6.24 16.18
CA ILE A 76 -16.52 5.74 15.26
C ILE A 76 -15.93 6.97 14.57
N ARG A 77 -14.72 7.37 15.01
CA ARG A 77 -13.97 8.48 14.43
C ARG A 77 -13.02 7.96 13.35
N CYS A 78 -12.83 8.72 12.29
CA CYS A 78 -11.83 8.45 11.27
C CYS A 78 -10.44 8.34 11.93
N PRO A 79 -9.67 7.26 11.70
CA PRO A 79 -8.31 7.11 12.23
C PRO A 79 -7.34 8.22 11.79
N PHE A 80 -7.60 8.85 10.64
CA PHE A 80 -6.72 9.85 10.04
C PHE A 80 -7.08 11.29 10.43
N CYS A 81 -8.35 11.68 10.24
CA CYS A 81 -8.78 13.07 10.44
C CYS A 81 -9.72 13.25 11.63
N LYS A 82 -10.05 12.19 12.37
CA LYS A 82 -10.92 12.19 13.57
C LYS A 82 -12.36 12.66 13.34
N THR A 83 -12.79 12.82 12.09
CA THR A 83 -14.19 13.06 11.73
C THR A 83 -15.08 11.96 12.26
N ALA A 84 -16.20 12.32 12.88
CA ALA A 84 -17.18 11.36 13.37
C ALA A 84 -17.86 10.62 12.20
N ASN A 85 -18.55 9.51 12.50
CA ASN A 85 -19.31 8.71 11.54
C ASN A 85 -18.46 8.06 10.43
N TYR A 86 -17.23 7.62 10.74
CA TYR A 86 -16.48 6.77 9.82
C TYR A 86 -17.04 5.35 9.85
N ALA A 87 -17.61 4.87 8.74
CA ALA A 87 -18.12 3.52 8.61
C ALA A 87 -17.65 2.91 7.28
N VAL A 88 -17.44 1.60 7.28
CA VAL A 88 -17.12 0.80 6.09
C VAL A 88 -18.26 -0.19 5.91
N GLU A 89 -18.91 -0.16 4.75
CA GLU A 89 -19.97 -1.10 4.38
C GLU A 89 -19.47 -2.04 3.28
N TYR A 90 -19.59 -3.35 3.50
CA TYR A 90 -19.38 -4.33 2.43
C TYR A 90 -20.67 -4.44 1.61
N ARG A 91 -20.66 -3.87 0.41
CA ARG A 91 -21.82 -3.90 -0.52
C ARG A 91 -21.91 -5.17 -1.37
N GLY A 92 -20.99 -6.12 -1.18
CA GLY A 92 -20.91 -7.33 -2.01
C GLY A 92 -20.11 -7.13 -3.28
N VAL A 93 -20.18 -8.11 -4.19
CA VAL A 93 -19.55 -8.02 -5.51
C VAL A 93 -20.31 -7.02 -6.38
N LYS A 94 -19.59 -6.15 -7.10
CA LYS A 94 -20.18 -5.20 -8.06
C LYS A 94 -21.11 -5.91 -9.05
N SER A 95 -22.29 -5.34 -9.26
CA SER A 95 -23.27 -5.81 -10.23
C SER A 95 -22.76 -5.68 -11.67
N LYS A 96 -23.42 -6.36 -12.62
CA LYS A 96 -23.06 -6.26 -14.05
C LYS A 96 -23.27 -4.85 -14.60
N GLU A 97 -24.29 -4.15 -14.12
CA GLU A 97 -24.61 -2.78 -14.51
C GLU A 97 -23.53 -1.80 -14.03
N GLU A 98 -23.12 -1.88 -12.76
CA GLU A 98 -22.03 -1.06 -12.21
C GLU A 98 -20.71 -1.28 -12.96
N LYS A 99 -20.40 -2.55 -13.30
CA LYS A 99 -19.23 -2.87 -14.12
C LYS A 99 -19.32 -2.28 -15.53
N GLY A 100 -20.51 -2.26 -16.12
CA GLY A 100 -20.75 -1.65 -17.43
C GLY A 100 -20.56 -0.13 -17.42
N LEU A 101 -21.06 0.55 -16.38
CA LEU A 101 -20.86 1.99 -16.21
C LEU A 101 -19.38 2.35 -16.06
N GLU A 102 -18.63 1.56 -15.28
CA GLU A 102 -17.18 1.72 -15.09
C GLU A 102 -16.42 1.56 -16.42
N GLN A 103 -16.80 0.60 -17.27
CA GLN A 103 -16.19 0.43 -18.60
C GLN A 103 -16.50 1.59 -19.54
N ILE A 104 -17.72 2.13 -19.51
CA ILE A 104 -18.08 3.28 -20.33
C ILE A 104 -17.28 4.51 -19.89
N GLU A 105 -17.13 4.72 -18.59
CA GLU A 105 -16.32 5.81 -18.05
C GLU A 105 -14.83 5.64 -18.42
N GLU A 106 -14.29 4.44 -18.28
CA GLU A 106 -12.92 4.10 -18.69
C GLU A 106 -12.70 4.40 -20.18
N GLN A 107 -13.62 3.97 -21.04
CA GLN A 107 -13.55 4.22 -22.48
C GLN A 107 -13.55 5.72 -22.80
N ARG A 108 -14.36 6.52 -22.08
CA ARG A 108 -14.37 7.99 -22.23
C ARG A 108 -13.04 8.61 -21.82
N VAL A 109 -12.43 8.14 -20.74
CA VAL A 109 -11.11 8.62 -20.29
C VAL A 109 -10.03 8.28 -21.33
N ILE A 110 -10.08 7.09 -21.92
CA ILE A 110 -9.15 6.67 -22.98
C ILE A 110 -9.33 7.56 -24.21
N GLU A 111 -10.56 7.77 -24.67
CA GLU A 111 -10.84 8.60 -25.85
C GLU A 111 -10.39 10.06 -25.64
N ALA A 112 -10.66 10.63 -24.47
CA ALA A 112 -10.24 11.98 -24.11
C ALA A 112 -8.71 12.12 -24.09
N LYS A 113 -8.00 11.12 -23.52
CA LYS A 113 -6.53 11.09 -23.54
C LYS A 113 -5.97 11.03 -24.96
N ILE A 114 -6.54 10.19 -25.83
CA ILE A 114 -6.11 10.10 -27.24
C ILE A 114 -6.32 11.43 -27.96
N ARG A 115 -7.47 12.08 -27.72
CA ARG A 115 -7.80 13.37 -28.33
C ARG A 115 -6.83 14.46 -27.91
N MET A 116 -6.55 14.59 -26.62
CA MET A 116 -5.56 15.55 -26.12
C MET A 116 -4.17 15.30 -26.72
N ARG A 117 -3.72 14.04 -26.74
CA ARG A 117 -2.41 13.70 -27.29
C ARG A 117 -2.30 14.03 -28.78
N LYS A 118 -3.37 13.80 -29.55
CA LYS A 118 -3.40 14.16 -30.98
C LYS A 118 -3.36 15.68 -31.17
N GLN A 119 -4.07 16.43 -30.34
CA GLN A 119 -4.03 17.89 -30.39
C GLN A 119 -2.63 18.44 -30.07
N GLU A 120 -1.96 17.91 -29.04
CA GLU A 120 -0.59 18.30 -28.68
C GLU A 120 0.38 18.11 -29.85
N LEU A 121 0.27 16.98 -30.57
CA LEU A 121 1.10 16.68 -31.74
C LEU A 121 0.81 17.63 -32.90
N GLN A 122 -0.46 17.96 -33.15
CA GLN A 122 -0.84 18.92 -34.20
C GLN A 122 -0.33 20.33 -33.88
N ASP A 123 -0.49 20.78 -32.64
CA ASP A 123 0.00 22.09 -32.19
C ASP A 123 1.54 22.17 -32.24
N GLU A 124 2.23 21.04 -32.05
CA GLU A 124 3.69 20.93 -32.19
C GLU A 124 4.13 20.95 -33.65
N GLU A 125 3.45 20.21 -34.53
CA GLU A 125 3.69 20.22 -35.98
C GLU A 125 3.49 21.62 -36.56
N GLU A 126 2.40 22.31 -36.19
CA GLU A 126 2.14 23.69 -36.63
C GLU A 126 3.24 24.65 -36.13
N ARG A 127 3.68 24.52 -34.87
CA ARG A 127 4.79 25.31 -34.32
C ARG A 127 6.10 25.07 -35.08
N MET A 128 6.39 23.83 -35.47
CA MET A 128 7.57 23.47 -36.25
C MET A 128 7.48 24.01 -37.68
N HIS A 129 6.33 23.87 -38.35
CA HIS A 129 6.11 24.40 -39.70
C HIS A 129 6.31 25.92 -39.74
N LYS A 130 5.71 26.65 -38.79
CA LYS A 130 5.87 28.11 -38.67
C LYS A 130 7.33 28.53 -38.46
N ARG A 131 8.13 27.74 -37.71
CA ARG A 131 9.56 28.01 -37.53
C ARG A 131 10.35 27.81 -38.82
N LEU A 132 10.05 26.78 -39.60
CA LEU A 132 10.71 26.50 -40.88
C LEU A 132 10.37 27.56 -41.93
N GLU A 133 9.12 28.01 -42.04
CA GLU A 133 8.71 29.07 -42.98
C GLU A 133 9.38 30.41 -42.70
N VAL A 134 9.48 30.81 -41.41
CA VAL A 134 10.16 32.05 -41.01
C VAL A 134 11.68 31.96 -41.23
N SER A 135 12.25 30.75 -41.25
CA SER A 135 13.67 30.53 -41.55
C SER A 135 13.98 30.58 -43.05
N SER A 136 13.07 30.07 -43.89
CA SER A 136 13.19 30.09 -45.36
C SER A 136 13.08 31.50 -45.96
N SER A 137 12.24 32.35 -45.37
CA SER A 137 12.06 33.75 -45.80
C SER A 137 13.23 34.68 -45.45
N ASN A 138 14.15 34.25 -44.58
CA ASN A 138 15.32 35.04 -44.15
C ASN A 138 16.63 34.68 -44.88
N VAL A 139 16.63 33.76 -45.86
CA VAL A 139 17.83 33.39 -46.65
C VAL A 139 18.12 34.38 -47.80
N ASN A 140 17.34 35.45 -47.95
CA ASN A 140 17.56 36.49 -48.97
C ASN A 140 18.24 37.77 -48.43
N VAL A 141 19.13 37.66 -47.42
CA VAL A 141 20.12 38.71 -47.15
C VAL A 141 21.51 38.13 -47.41
N ALA A 142 22.14 38.63 -48.46
CA ALA A 142 23.47 38.31 -48.91
C ALA A 142 24.49 38.33 -47.76
N VAL A 143 25.27 37.25 -47.64
CA VAL A 143 26.61 37.32 -47.06
C VAL A 143 27.57 37.06 -48.20
N ALA A 144 28.22 38.15 -48.63
CA ALA A 144 29.28 38.18 -49.61
C ALA A 144 30.50 37.40 -49.12
N ASP A 145 31.27 36.91 -50.09
CA ASP A 145 32.56 36.26 -49.97
C ASP A 145 33.47 36.87 -48.89
N VAL A 146 33.97 36.02 -47.99
CA VAL A 146 35.33 36.18 -47.45
C VAL A 146 36.00 34.81 -47.48
N GLU A 147 36.74 34.60 -48.55
CA GLU A 147 37.80 33.61 -48.63
C GLU A 147 38.92 33.98 -47.64
N TYR A 148 39.17 33.13 -46.64
CA TYR A 148 40.47 33.04 -46.00
C TYR A 148 40.83 31.56 -45.86
N SER A 149 41.68 31.10 -46.76
CA SER A 149 42.27 29.77 -46.75
C SER A 149 43.11 29.57 -45.49
N SER A 150 42.88 28.48 -44.75
CA SER A 150 43.95 27.52 -44.44
C SER A 150 43.44 26.28 -43.69
N ASN A 151 43.65 25.14 -44.36
CA ASN A 151 44.10 23.86 -43.85
C ASN A 151 43.06 22.77 -43.52
N ALA A 152 43.16 21.73 -44.35
CA ALA A 152 42.53 20.44 -44.30
C ALA A 152 42.87 19.64 -43.04
N VAL A 153 41.92 18.84 -42.57
CA VAL A 153 42.14 17.40 -42.34
C VAL A 153 40.85 16.68 -42.75
N ALA A 154 40.99 15.80 -43.73
CA ALA A 154 39.99 14.83 -44.10
C ALA A 154 39.89 13.75 -43.02
N GLU A 155 38.69 13.26 -42.73
CA GLU A 155 38.49 11.84 -42.43
C GLU A 155 37.00 11.50 -42.48
N SER A 156 36.58 11.03 -43.66
CA SER A 156 35.55 10.00 -43.72
C SER A 156 36.20 8.69 -43.29
N SER A 157 35.64 8.03 -42.30
CA SER A 157 35.78 6.59 -42.14
C SER A 157 34.48 6.01 -41.58
N SER A 158 33.93 5.11 -42.38
CA SER A 158 32.87 4.18 -42.05
C SER A 158 33.18 3.35 -40.81
N SER A 159 32.20 3.18 -39.92
CA SER A 159 32.09 1.94 -39.15
C SER A 159 30.62 1.61 -38.92
N ALA A 160 30.17 0.57 -39.61
CA ALA A 160 29.07 -0.27 -39.16
C ALA A 160 29.47 -0.91 -37.83
N ILE A 161 28.60 -0.89 -36.83
CA ILE A 161 28.43 -1.90 -35.76
C ILE A 161 27.02 -1.69 -35.20
N GLU A 162 26.20 -2.71 -35.43
CA GLU A 162 25.10 -3.31 -34.67
C GLU A 162 24.27 -2.51 -33.63
N PRO A 163 22.95 -2.81 -33.56
CA PRO A 163 22.05 -2.35 -32.50
C PRO A 163 22.37 -3.03 -31.16
N ASP A 164 22.54 -2.23 -30.10
CA ASP A 164 22.54 -2.70 -28.72
C ASP A 164 21.13 -3.19 -28.33
N GLU A 165 20.90 -4.48 -28.56
CA GLU A 165 19.84 -5.26 -27.93
C GLU A 165 20.21 -5.46 -26.44
N ILE A 166 19.54 -4.74 -25.55
CA ILE A 166 19.56 -5.07 -24.12
C ILE A 166 18.66 -6.29 -23.91
N VAL A 167 19.30 -7.46 -23.88
CA VAL A 167 18.75 -8.68 -23.29
C VAL A 167 18.49 -8.42 -21.80
N SER A 168 17.25 -8.56 -21.35
CA SER A 168 16.94 -8.81 -19.94
C SER A 168 15.87 -9.90 -19.81
N SER A 169 16.38 -11.10 -19.60
CA SER A 169 15.88 -12.14 -18.69
C SER A 169 14.49 -12.71 -18.95
N GLN A 170 14.50 -13.91 -19.53
CA GLN A 170 13.53 -14.95 -19.21
C GLN A 170 13.56 -15.22 -17.70
N ASP A 171 12.53 -14.79 -16.97
CA ASP A 171 12.20 -15.41 -15.68
C ASP A 171 11.19 -16.52 -15.91
N SER A 172 11.71 -17.72 -15.74
CA SER A 172 11.00 -18.98 -15.79
C SER A 172 10.12 -19.18 -14.55
N CYS A 173 9.06 -19.97 -14.77
CA CYS A 173 8.39 -20.86 -13.83
C CYS A 173 7.82 -20.30 -12.50
N ALA A 174 6.50 -20.17 -12.47
CA ALA A 174 5.71 -20.52 -11.29
C ALA A 174 4.33 -21.04 -11.71
N THR A 175 4.25 -22.35 -11.96
CA THR A 175 2.98 -23.09 -12.06
C THR A 175 2.24 -23.00 -10.72
N PRO A 176 0.94 -22.68 -10.66
CA PRO A 176 0.20 -22.69 -9.41
C PRO A 176 -0.07 -24.13 -8.99
N MET A 177 0.50 -24.54 -7.86
CA MET A 177 0.19 -25.83 -7.22
C MET A 177 -1.25 -25.79 -6.69
N VAL A 178 -2.18 -26.42 -7.42
CA VAL A 178 -3.51 -26.76 -6.91
C VAL A 178 -3.33 -27.84 -5.83
N ARG A 179 -3.70 -27.51 -4.60
CA ARG A 179 -3.67 -28.43 -3.46
C ARG A 179 -4.89 -29.36 -3.54
N PRO A 180 -4.74 -30.70 -3.59
CA PRO A 180 -5.89 -31.60 -3.57
C PRO A 180 -6.53 -31.66 -2.18
N SER A 181 -7.87 -31.71 -2.16
CA SER A 181 -8.72 -31.85 -0.97
C SER A 181 -8.46 -33.18 -0.24
N PRO A 182 -8.57 -33.23 1.09
CA PRO A 182 -8.48 -34.48 1.83
C PRO A 182 -9.70 -35.36 1.57
N ALA A 183 -9.44 -36.63 1.24
CA ALA A 183 -10.44 -37.65 0.98
C ALA A 183 -11.25 -37.98 2.25
N THR A 184 -12.58 -37.96 2.10
CA THR A 184 -13.54 -38.51 3.05
C THR A 184 -13.31 -40.01 3.18
N ARG A 185 -12.91 -40.50 4.36
CA ARG A 185 -13.01 -41.92 4.68
C ARG A 185 -14.44 -42.23 5.09
N ALA A 186 -15.08 -43.10 4.32
CA ALA A 186 -16.34 -43.73 4.65
C ALA A 186 -16.22 -44.58 5.92
N ASN A 187 -17.29 -44.60 6.69
CA ASN A 187 -17.73 -45.73 7.50
C ASN A 187 -19.24 -45.82 7.34
#